data_AF-A0A0C5JNB4-F1
#
_entry.id   AF-A0A0C5JNB4-F1
#
_cell.length_a   1.000
_cell.length_b   1.000
_cell.length_c   1.000
_cell.angle_alpha   90.00
_cell.angle_beta   90.00
_cell.angle_gamma   90.00
#
_symmetry.space_group_name_H-M   'P 1'
#
loop_
_entity.id
_entity.type
_entity.pdbx_description
1 polymer ?
#
loop_
_entity_poly.entity_id
_entity_poly.type
_entity_poly.pdbx_seq_one_letter_code
_entity_poly.pdbx_strand_id
1 'polypeptide(L)' 'MVRALERLGFEKLRQSGSHVIMRRDSKGCVVPLHSEVKVGALAGVLRQADISPDEFIAAL' A
#
# COMPACT_ATOMS: atom_id res chain seq x y z
N MET A 1 1.76 5.74 -3.59
CA MET A 1 1.29 4.52 -2.90
C MET A 1 1.01 4.75 -1.43
N VAL A 2 2.02 5.07 -0.59
CA VAL A 2 1.82 5.32 0.85
C VAL A 2 0.70 6.32 1.13
N ARG A 3 0.75 7.52 0.52
CA ARG A 3 -0.29 8.55 0.71
C ARG A 3 -1.69 8.10 0.27
N ALA A 4 -1.78 7.34 -0.82
CA ALA A 4 -3.05 6.82 -1.30
C ALA A 4 -3.64 5.80 -0.32
N LEU A 5 -2.80 4.91 0.23
CA LEU A 5 -3.21 3.98 1.28
C LEU A 5 -3.60 4.73 2.56
N GLU A 6 -2.88 5.78 2.96
CA GLU A 6 -3.28 6.62 4.10
C GLU A 6 -4.68 7.24 3.90
N ARG A 7 -5.00 7.74 2.70
CA ARG A 7 -6.34 8.24 2.36
C ARG A 7 -7.42 7.15 2.39
N LEU A 8 -7.05 5.90 2.12
CA LEU A 8 -7.94 4.74 2.19
C LEU A 8 -8.07 4.15 3.61
N GLY A 9 -7.52 4.84 4.62
CA GLY A 9 -7.61 4.47 6.03
C GLY A 9 -6.51 3.52 6.52
N PHE A 10 -5.40 3.39 5.78
CA PHE A 10 -4.26 2.62 6.25
C PHE A 10 -3.35 3.46 7.13
N GLU A 11 -2.91 2.87 8.23
CA GLU A 11 -1.95 3.45 9.15
C GLU A 11 -0.57 2.82 8.97
N LYS A 12 0.48 3.63 9.16
CA LYS A 12 1.86 3.15 9.14
C LYS A 12 2.18 2.48 10.48
N LEU A 13 2.57 1.21 10.45
CA LEU A 13 2.96 0.47 11.65
C LEU A 13 4.46 0.54 11.91
N ARG A 14 5.27 0.19 10.90
CA ARG A 14 6.73 0.24 10.99
C ARG A 14 7.36 0.42 9.63
N GLN A 15 8.56 0.98 9.61
CA GLN A 15 9.40 1.05 8.43
C GLN A 15 10.68 0.25 8.69
N SER A 16 11.13 -0.52 7.69
CA SER A 16 12.43 -1.17 7.69
C SER A 16 13.08 -0.93 6.33
N GLY A 17 14.16 -0.14 6.33
CA GLY A 17 14.82 0.30 5.12
C GLY A 17 13.85 1.00 4.15
N SER A 18 13.81 0.51 2.91
CA SER A 18 12.95 1.01 1.84
C SER A 18 11.55 0.39 1.81
N HIS A 19 11.08 -0.24 2.89
CA HIS A 19 9.74 -0.83 2.95
C HIS A 19 8.99 -0.36 4.19
N VAL A 20 7.70 -0.05 4.02
CA VAL A 20 6.78 0.34 5.09
C VAL A 20 5.69 -0.71 5.23
N ILE A 21 5.44 -1.15 6.46
CA ILE A 21 4.27 -1.96 6.77
C ILE A 21 3.12 -1.02 7.08
N MET A 22 2.03 -1.17 6.34
CA MET A 22 0.79 -0.43 6.53
C MET A 22 -0.35 -1.39 6.88
N ARG A 23 -1.31 -0.93 7.69
CA ARG A 23 -2.44 -1.75 8.14
C ARG A 23 -3.73 -0.95 8.15
N ARG A 24 -4.82 -1.60 7.76
CA ARG A 24 -6.21 -1.14 7.93
C ARG A 24 -7.00 -2.27 8.56
N ASP A 25 -7.56 -2.05 9.75
CA ASP A 25 -8.28 -3.06 10.54
C ASP A 25 -7.49 -4.36 10.75
N SER A 26 -7.83 -5.45 10.08
CA SER A 26 -7.12 -6.73 10.13
C SER A 26 -6.22 -7.00 8.92
N LYS A 27 -6.22 -6.09 7.93
CA LYS A 27 -5.47 -6.22 6.67
C LYS A 27 -4.15 -5.47 6.76
N GLY A 28 -3.05 -6.19 6.55
CA GLY A 28 -1.70 -5.62 6.49
C GLY A 28 -1.10 -5.74 5.10
N CYS A 29 -0.37 -4.74 4.65
CA CYS A 29 0.39 -4.77 3.39
C CYS A 29 1.79 -4.19 3.56
N VAL A 30 2.72 -4.66 2.74
CA VAL A 30 4.09 -4.14 2.71
C VAL A 30 4.26 -3.27 1.47
N VAL A 31 4.62 -2.02 1.69
CA VAL A 31 4.67 -0.95 0.70
C VAL A 31 6.13 -0.56 0.45
N PRO A 32 6.70 -0.84 -0.73
CA PRO A 32 8.00 -0.30 -1.10
C PRO A 32 7.98 1.23 -1.18
N LEU A 33 9.03 1.86 -0.64
CA LEU A 33 9.38 3.28 -0.70
C LEU A 33 10.43 3.52 -1.78
N HIS A 34 10.13 3.13 -3.02
CA HIS A 34 10.95 3.52 -4.17
C HIS A 34 10.05 4.03 -5.28
N SER A 35 10.57 4.99 -6.05
CA SER A 35 9.83 5.78 -7.06
C SER A 35 9.23 4.92 -8.17
N GLU A 36 9.86 3.78 -8.46
CA GLU A 36 9.50 2.91 -9.57
C GLU A 36 9.00 1.56 -9.03
N VAL A 37 7.68 1.37 -9.01
CA VAL A 37 7.07 0.11 -8.55
C VAL A 37 6.67 -0.69 -9.79
N LYS A 38 7.25 -1.89 -9.95
CA LYS A 38 6.84 -2.82 -11.01
C LYS A 38 5.35 -3.12 -10.88
N VAL A 39 4.64 -3.25 -12.00
CA VAL A 39 3.19 -3.55 -12.02
C VAL A 39 2.85 -4.78 -11.15
N GLY A 40 3.69 -5.82 -11.18
CA GLY A 40 3.50 -7.00 -10.34
C GLY A 40 3.64 -6.75 -8.84
N ALA A 41 4.50 -5.80 -8.43
CA ALA A 41 4.64 -5.41 -7.03
C ALA A 41 3.42 -4.61 -6.56
N LEU A 42 2.92 -3.68 -7.40
CA LEU A 42 1.68 -2.95 -7.12
C LEU A 42 0.49 -3.92 -6.97
N ALA A 43 0.31 -4.85 -7.89
CA ALA A 43 -0.75 -5.86 -7.82
C ALA A 43 -0.67 -6.72 -6.54
N GLY A 44 0.56 -7.07 -6.13
CA GLY A 44 0.79 -7.77 -4.86
C GLY A 44 0.35 -6.96 -3.64
N VAL A 45 0.70 -5.67 -3.59
CA VAL A 45 0.28 -4.77 -2.50
C VAL A 45 -1.24 -4.63 -2.46
N LEU A 46 -1.88 -4.38 -3.60
CA LEU A 46 -3.34 -4.23 -3.67
C LEU A 46 -4.08 -5.50 -3.20
N ARG A 47 -3.57 -6.67 -3.59
CA ARG A 47 -4.12 -7.96 -3.14
C ARG A 47 -3.96 -8.19 -1.64
N GLN A 48 -2.82 -7.81 -1.05
CA GLN A 48 -2.60 -7.89 0.41
C GLN A 48 -3.50 -6.90 1.16
N ALA A 49 -3.66 -5.70 0.60
CA ALA A 49 -4.47 -4.63 1.16
C ALA A 49 -5.97 -4.86 0.99
N ASP A 50 -6.38 -5.80 0.13
CA ASP A 50 -7.76 -6.09 -0.23
C ASP A 50 -8.46 -4.85 -0.81
N ILE A 51 -7.79 -4.20 -1.77
CA ILE A 51 -8.23 -2.98 -2.45
C ILE A 51 -8.26 -3.24 -3.95
N SER A 52 -9.30 -2.78 -4.63
CA SER A 52 -9.36 -2.81 -6.09
C SER A 52 -8.41 -1.78 -6.73
N PRO A 53 -7.92 -2.02 -7.97
CA PRO A 53 -7.15 -1.01 -8.70
C PRO A 53 -7.90 0.33 -8.82
N ASP A 54 -9.22 0.30 -9.01
CA ASP A 54 -10.03 1.51 -9.18
C ASP A 54 -10.10 2.34 -7.89
N GLU A 55 -10.31 1.70 -6.73
CA GLU A 55 -10.26 2.38 -5.43
C GLU A 55 -8.87 2.99 -5.17
N PHE A 56 -7.82 2.28 -5.56
CA PHE A 56 -6.46 2.80 -5.42
C PHE A 56 -6.23 4.02 -6.31
N ILE A 57 -6.68 3.98 -7.56
CA ILE A 57 -6.59 5.10 -8.51
C ILE A 57 -7.38 6.31 -8.00
N ALA A 58 -8.58 6.09 -7.46
CA ALA A 58 -9.38 7.16 -6.86
C ALA A 58 -8.71 7.84 -5.66
N ALA A 59 -7.79 7.14 -4.99
CA ALA A 59 -7.06 7.65 -3.83
C ALA A 59 -5.69 8.26 -4.15
N LEU A 60 -5.21 8.20 -5.41
CA LEU A 60 -3.90 8.74 -5.83
C LEU A 60 -3.77 10.26 -5.64
#